data_AF-A0A7G7YP43-F1
#
_entry.id   AF-A0A7G7YP43-F1
#
_cell.length_a   1.000
_cell.length_b   1.000
_cell.length_c   1.000
_cell.angle_alpha   90.00
_cell.angle_beta   90.00
_cell.angle_gamma   90.00
#
_symmetry.space_group_name_H-M   'P 1'
#
loop_
_entity.id
_entity.type
_entity.pdbx_description
1 polymer ?
#
loop_
_entity_poly.entity_id
_entity_poly.type
_entity_poly.pdbx_seq_one_letter_code
_entity_poly.pdbx_strand_id
1 'polypeptide(L)'
;MSRDELVKDMPCGMLKTMYSVTSTFFFDGDCGLCQWSAEKLDALTEDELAVKPAWAGEHSRTPPDVAQHISKYAVYVRSVDDHVDANANTGVVTTRDAERVIMLGHRAIGHCLIDYGASPPLKAAGYVLTCPPLSPLFAAIYRLVANNRHRLGPLVGVKACRIS
;
A
#
# COMPACT_ATOMS: atom_id res chain seq x y z
N MET A 1 -28.00 -0.97 -20.28
CA MET A 1 -26.68 -0.87 -20.93
C MET A 1 -25.63 -1.03 -19.84
N SER A 2 -24.84 -2.10 -19.90
CA SER A 2 -23.85 -2.45 -18.89
C SER A 2 -22.60 -1.58 -19.05
N ARG A 3 -21.87 -1.35 -17.94
CA ARG A 3 -20.58 -0.63 -17.90
C ARG A 3 -19.55 -1.22 -18.88
N ASP A 4 -19.67 -2.51 -19.17
CA ASP A 4 -18.80 -3.26 -20.09
C ASP A 4 -19.00 -2.93 -21.58
N GLU A 5 -20.18 -2.40 -21.95
CA GLU A 5 -20.50 -2.06 -23.35
C GLU A 5 -19.96 -0.69 -23.75
N LEU A 6 -19.80 0.23 -22.80
CA LEU A 6 -19.34 1.62 -23.02
C LEU A 6 -17.82 1.75 -23.17
N VAL A 7 -17.05 0.72 -22.78
CA VAL A 7 -15.58 0.73 -22.77
C VAL A 7 -15.00 0.17 -24.07
N LYS A 8 -15.81 -0.53 -24.87
CA LYS A 8 -15.33 -1.36 -26.00
C LYS A 8 -14.76 -0.57 -27.17
N ASP A 9 -15.15 0.70 -27.32
CA ASP A 9 -14.83 1.53 -28.49
C ASP A 9 -13.92 2.73 -28.18
N MET A 10 -13.36 2.84 -26.95
CA MET A 10 -12.51 3.97 -26.58
C MET A 10 -11.02 3.73 -26.86
N PRO A 11 -10.29 4.70 -27.44
CA PRO A 11 -8.87 4.57 -27.72
C PRO A 11 -8.08 4.42 -26.41
N CYS A 12 -7.12 3.48 -26.40
CA CYS A 12 -6.33 3.04 -25.24
C CYS A 12 -5.62 4.18 -24.45
N GLY A 13 -5.44 5.36 -25.06
CA GLY A 13 -4.86 6.55 -24.41
C GLY A 13 -5.85 7.42 -23.63
N MET A 14 -7.17 7.25 -23.78
CA MET A 14 -8.20 8.15 -23.21
C MET A 14 -8.72 7.71 -21.83
N LEU A 15 -8.51 6.45 -21.45
CA LEU A 15 -8.88 5.92 -20.12
C LEU A 15 -7.97 6.45 -19.00
N LYS A 16 -6.75 6.91 -19.32
CA LYS A 16 -5.78 7.45 -18.36
C LYS A 16 -6.22 8.80 -17.75
N THR A 17 -7.31 9.38 -18.26
CA THR A 17 -7.84 10.69 -17.86
C THR A 17 -9.08 10.60 -16.96
N MET A 18 -9.70 9.41 -16.79
CA MET A 18 -11.02 9.29 -16.13
C MET A 18 -10.97 8.81 -14.67
N TYR A 19 -9.87 8.20 -14.22
CA TYR A 19 -9.70 7.76 -12.83
C TYR A 19 -8.24 7.89 -12.42
N SER A 20 -8.01 8.36 -11.19
CA SER A 20 -6.68 8.40 -10.59
C SER A 20 -6.55 7.23 -9.62
N VAL A 21 -5.55 6.38 -9.84
CA VAL A 21 -5.20 5.36 -8.85
C VAL A 21 -4.06 5.92 -8.03
N THR A 22 -4.29 6.09 -6.73
CA THR A 22 -3.25 6.48 -5.78
C THR A 22 -2.93 5.32 -4.87
N SER A 23 -1.65 5.09 -4.64
CA SER A 23 -1.19 3.99 -3.79
C SER A 23 -0.19 4.50 -2.77
N THR A 24 -0.33 4.07 -1.53
CA THR A 24 0.57 4.46 -0.44
C THR A 24 0.91 3.27 0.43
N PHE A 25 2.20 3.08 0.67
CA PHE A 25 2.72 2.13 1.66
C PHE A 25 3.07 2.86 2.95
N PHE A 26 2.50 2.40 4.05
CA PHE A 26 2.71 2.92 5.39
C PHE A 26 3.52 1.94 6.24
N PHE A 27 4.49 2.48 6.97
CA PHE A 27 5.29 1.75 7.95
C PHE A 27 5.22 2.41 9.34
N ASP A 28 5.50 1.64 10.39
CA ASP A 28 5.55 2.14 11.77
C ASP A 28 6.70 3.15 11.95
N GLY A 29 6.34 4.42 12.10
CA GLY A 29 7.28 5.55 12.19
C GLY A 29 8.11 5.55 13.47
N ASP A 30 7.72 4.81 14.51
CA ASP A 30 8.49 4.66 15.74
C ASP A 30 9.44 3.45 15.72
N CYS A 31 9.45 2.69 14.62
CA CYS A 31 10.29 1.51 14.45
C CYS A 31 11.41 1.72 13.42
N GLY A 32 12.66 1.81 13.90
CA GLY A 32 13.84 1.98 13.04
C GLY A 32 14.03 0.86 12.01
N LEU A 33 13.69 -0.39 12.36
CA LEU A 33 13.74 -1.51 11.41
C LEU A 33 12.68 -1.36 10.30
N CYS A 34 11.47 -0.91 10.66
CA CYS A 34 10.40 -0.68 9.69
C CYS A 34 10.77 0.45 8.73
N GLN A 35 11.35 1.54 9.25
CA GLN A 35 11.87 2.63 8.41
C GLN A 35 12.95 2.14 7.45
N TRP A 36 13.98 1.46 7.95
CA TRP A 36 15.04 0.92 7.10
C TRP A 36 14.50 -0.03 6.02
N SER A 37 13.55 -0.89 6.39
CA SER A 37 12.92 -1.82 5.43
C SER A 37 12.09 -1.07 4.39
N ALA A 38 11.39 0.00 4.78
CA ALA A 38 10.61 0.83 3.88
C ALA A 38 11.49 1.60 2.90
N GLU A 39 12.65 2.13 3.33
CA GLU A 39 13.64 2.75 2.45
C GLU A 39 14.20 1.76 1.41
N LYS A 40 14.39 0.49 1.80
CA LYS A 40 14.77 -0.57 0.84
C LYS A 40 13.64 -0.91 -0.10
N LEU A 41 12.40 -0.95 0.36
CA LEU A 41 11.24 -1.17 -0.50
C LEU A 41 11.10 -0.05 -1.52
N ASP A 42 11.22 1.21 -1.07
CA ASP A 42 11.15 2.42 -1.90
C ASP A 42 12.19 2.38 -3.04
N ALA A 43 13.44 2.03 -2.71
CA ALA A 43 14.50 1.86 -3.70
C ALA A 43 14.30 0.69 -4.69
N LEU A 44 13.34 -0.21 -4.41
CA LEU A 44 12.98 -1.35 -5.27
C LEU A 44 11.68 -1.09 -6.06
N THR A 45 11.02 0.04 -5.83
CA THR A 45 9.75 0.39 -6.46
C THR A 45 9.87 1.60 -7.37
N GLU A 46 8.91 1.76 -8.27
CA GLU A 46 8.77 2.92 -9.16
C GLU A 46 8.24 4.13 -8.37
N ASP A 47 8.58 5.35 -8.82
CA ASP A 47 8.28 6.64 -8.13
C ASP A 47 6.78 6.93 -7.93
N GLU A 48 5.90 6.15 -8.56
CA GLU A 48 4.44 6.26 -8.42
C GLU A 48 3.93 5.73 -7.07
N LEU A 49 4.73 4.93 -6.35
CA LEU A 49 4.38 4.48 -5.00
C LEU A 49 4.79 5.51 -3.94
N ALA A 50 3.82 6.05 -3.21
CA ALA A 50 4.14 6.86 -2.04
C ALA A 50 4.52 5.98 -0.84
N VAL A 51 5.73 6.13 -0.30
CA VAL A 51 6.15 5.46 0.95
C VAL A 51 6.18 6.47 2.10
N LYS A 52 5.41 6.23 3.17
CA LYS A 52 5.20 7.20 4.27
C LYS A 52 5.24 6.56 5.66
N PRO A 53 5.76 7.26 6.69
CA PRO A 53 5.60 6.83 8.07
C PRO A 53 4.14 7.02 8.54
N ALA A 54 3.72 6.18 9.48
CA ALA A 54 2.46 6.28 10.19
C ALA A 54 2.62 5.89 11.66
N TRP A 55 1.72 6.37 12.51
CA TRP A 55 1.76 6.17 13.95
C TRP A 55 0.44 5.59 14.46
N ALA A 56 0.53 4.76 15.50
CA ALA A 56 -0.65 4.22 16.15
C ALA A 56 -1.37 5.31 16.95
N GLY A 57 -2.68 5.17 17.11
CA GLY A 57 -3.51 6.16 17.79
C GLY A 57 -3.98 7.31 16.90
N GLU A 58 -4.63 8.30 17.50
CA GLU A 58 -5.19 9.43 16.77
C GLU A 58 -4.09 10.45 16.44
N HIS A 59 -3.49 10.30 15.26
CA HIS A 59 -2.50 11.23 14.74
C HIS A 59 -3.03 11.87 13.46
N SER A 60 -3.04 13.22 13.40
CA SER A 60 -3.57 13.99 12.27
C SER A 60 -2.96 13.69 10.89
N ARG A 61 -1.83 12.97 10.86
CA ARG A 61 -1.10 12.60 9.65
C ARG A 61 -1.27 11.13 9.25
N THR A 62 -1.96 10.33 10.07
CA THR A 62 -2.19 8.90 9.81
C THR A 62 -3.68 8.66 9.59
N PRO A 63 -4.09 8.14 8.41
CA PRO A 63 -5.48 7.77 8.18
C PRO A 63 -6.00 6.81 9.26
N PRO A 64 -7.23 6.96 9.78
CA PRO A 64 -7.73 6.13 10.88
C PRO A 64 -7.69 4.62 10.58
N ASP A 65 -7.95 4.26 9.33
CA ASP A 65 -7.92 2.89 8.83
C ASP A 65 -6.50 2.28 8.77
N VAL A 66 -5.47 3.14 8.72
CA VAL A 66 -4.06 2.76 8.84
C VAL A 66 -3.63 2.71 10.31
N ALA A 67 -4.03 3.70 11.11
CA ALA A 67 -3.63 3.84 12.51
C ALA A 67 -3.98 2.61 13.36
N GLN A 68 -5.12 1.98 13.09
CA GLN A 68 -5.57 0.75 13.78
C GLN A 68 -4.69 -0.48 13.51
N HIS A 69 -3.86 -0.46 12.44
CA HIS A 69 -3.05 -1.60 12.02
C HIS A 69 -1.55 -1.38 12.20
N ILE A 70 -1.08 -0.13 12.15
CA ILE A 70 0.34 0.21 12.01
C ILE A 70 1.22 -0.29 13.16
N SER A 71 0.65 -0.43 14.37
CA SER A 71 1.35 -0.98 15.54
C SER A 71 1.85 -2.42 15.36
N LYS A 72 1.27 -3.16 14.40
CA LYS A 72 1.54 -4.58 14.18
C LYS A 72 1.88 -4.92 12.74
N TYR A 73 1.37 -4.17 11.77
CA TYR A 73 1.50 -4.47 10.35
C TYR A 73 1.84 -3.22 9.57
N ALA A 74 2.77 -3.33 8.63
CA ALA A 74 2.85 -2.40 7.51
C ALA A 74 1.56 -2.47 6.69
N VAL A 75 1.15 -1.34 6.14
CA VAL A 75 -0.15 -1.19 5.48
C VAL A 75 0.06 -0.69 4.07
N TYR A 76 -0.49 -1.38 3.09
CA TYR A 76 -0.56 -0.89 1.72
C TYR A 76 -2.00 -0.49 1.43
N VAL A 77 -2.18 0.74 0.98
CA VAL A 77 -3.47 1.32 0.64
C VAL A 77 -3.47 1.61 -0.84
N ARG A 78 -4.47 1.10 -1.54
CA ARG A 78 -4.75 1.43 -2.94
C ARG A 78 -6.12 2.09 -3.00
N SER A 79 -6.16 3.32 -3.50
CA SER A 79 -7.37 4.12 -3.69
C SER A 79 -7.62 4.34 -5.17
N VAL A 80 -8.86 4.19 -5.60
CA VAL A 80 -9.31 4.55 -6.94
C VAL A 80 -10.27 5.73 -6.82
N ASP A 81 -9.83 6.88 -7.32
CA ASP A 81 -10.62 8.11 -7.35
C ASP A 81 -11.25 8.25 -8.74
N ASP A 82 -12.58 8.28 -8.80
CA ASP A 82 -13.33 8.61 -10.01
C ASP A 82 -13.24 10.13 -10.26
N HIS A 83 -12.51 10.57 -11.29
CA HIS A 83 -12.60 11.95 -11.77
C HIS A 83 -13.84 12.10 -12.65
N VAL A 84 -14.94 12.57 -12.08
CA VAL A 84 -16.11 12.97 -12.86
C VAL A 84 -15.86 14.39 -13.37
N ASP A 85 -15.55 14.53 -14.66
CA ASP A 85 -15.63 15.83 -15.33
C ASP A 85 -17.05 16.36 -15.19
N ALA A 86 -17.19 17.43 -14.41
CA ALA A 86 -18.48 18.07 -14.16
C ALA A 86 -19.01 18.67 -15.47
N ASN A 87 -19.92 17.98 -16.15
CA ASN A 87 -20.88 18.68 -16.98
C ASN A 87 -21.86 19.40 -16.03
N ALA A 88 -21.70 20.72 -15.89
CA ALA A 88 -22.41 21.60 -14.94
C ALA A 88 -23.95 21.60 -15.07
N ASN A 89 -24.54 20.81 -15.97
CA ASN A 89 -25.95 20.85 -16.29
C ASN A 89 -26.86 19.84 -15.56
N THR A 90 -26.35 18.89 -14.78
CA THR A 90 -27.21 17.83 -14.22
C THR A 90 -27.52 17.95 -12.73
N GLY A 91 -26.82 18.79 -11.96
CA GLY A 91 -27.15 19.06 -10.55
C GLY A 91 -27.18 17.85 -9.60
N VAL A 92 -26.75 16.67 -10.06
CA VAL A 92 -26.69 15.43 -9.26
C VAL A 92 -25.26 15.22 -8.82
N VAL A 93 -24.97 15.51 -7.55
CA VAL A 93 -23.72 15.13 -6.89
C VAL A 93 -23.86 13.66 -6.48
N THR A 94 -23.28 12.74 -7.25
CA THR A 94 -23.14 11.35 -6.81
C THR A 94 -21.84 11.22 -6.01
N THR A 95 -21.93 11.12 -4.69
CA THR A 95 -20.80 10.66 -3.85
C THR A 95 -20.61 9.17 -4.09
N ARG A 96 -19.80 8.79 -5.08
CA ARG A 96 -19.35 7.41 -5.18
C ARG A 96 -18.24 7.22 -4.17
N ASP A 97 -18.43 6.28 -3.25
CA ASP A 97 -17.42 5.89 -2.27
C ASP A 97 -16.15 5.48 -3.02
N ALA A 98 -15.06 6.23 -2.84
CA ALA A 98 -13.76 5.88 -3.41
C ALA A 98 -13.40 4.46 -2.96
N GLU A 99 -13.23 3.54 -3.90
CA GLU A 99 -12.91 2.15 -3.58
C GLU A 99 -11.48 2.10 -3.04
N ARG A 100 -11.36 1.85 -1.74
CA ARG A 100 -10.10 1.84 -1.00
C ARG A 100 -9.82 0.43 -0.48
N VAL A 101 -8.77 -0.19 -1.01
CA VAL A 101 -8.35 -1.54 -0.63
C VAL A 101 -7.14 -1.46 0.30
N ILE A 102 -7.25 -2.11 1.46
CA ILE A 102 -6.20 -2.15 2.48
C ILE A 102 -5.61 -3.56 2.55
N MET A 103 -4.29 -3.65 2.47
CA MET A 103 -3.52 -4.88 2.59
C MET A 103 -2.50 -4.75 3.71
N LEU A 104 -2.25 -5.86 4.43
CA LEU A 104 -1.48 -5.85 5.67
C LEU A 104 -0.26 -6.79 5.59
N GLY A 105 0.80 -6.42 6.31
CA GLY A 105 1.95 -7.27 6.58
C GLY A 105 2.65 -7.75 5.30
N HIS A 106 2.82 -9.07 5.14
CA HIS A 106 3.48 -9.62 3.95
C HIS A 106 2.67 -9.40 2.68
N ARG A 107 1.32 -9.31 2.77
CA ARG A 107 0.48 -9.00 1.62
C ARG A 107 0.62 -7.54 1.19
N ALA A 108 0.81 -6.63 2.14
CA ALA A 108 1.10 -5.23 1.83
C ALA A 108 2.37 -5.12 0.97
N ILE A 109 3.45 -5.76 1.41
CA ILE A 109 4.73 -5.81 0.70
C ILE A 109 4.58 -6.50 -0.66
N GLY A 110 3.90 -7.65 -0.70
CA GLY A 110 3.69 -8.41 -1.92
C GLY A 110 2.94 -7.63 -3.00
N HIS A 111 1.86 -6.92 -2.61
CA HIS A 111 1.12 -6.07 -3.54
C HIS A 111 1.90 -4.83 -3.98
N CYS A 112 2.69 -4.20 -3.11
CA CYS A 112 3.61 -3.13 -3.53
C CYS A 112 4.57 -3.60 -4.62
N LEU A 113 5.15 -4.79 -4.46
CA LEU A 113 6.07 -5.35 -5.44
C LEU A 113 5.38 -5.75 -6.75
N ILE A 114 4.17 -6.31 -6.69
CA ILE A 114 3.38 -6.63 -7.90
C ILE A 114 3.06 -5.35 -8.68
N ASP A 115 2.54 -4.34 -7.99
CA ASP A 115 2.02 -3.13 -8.61
C ASP A 115 3.17 -2.23 -9.09
N TYR A 116 4.21 -2.04 -8.27
CA TYR A 116 5.24 -1.01 -8.45
C TYR A 116 6.68 -1.54 -8.48
N GLY A 117 6.93 -2.84 -8.45
CA GLY A 117 8.30 -3.35 -8.47
C GLY A 117 9.07 -2.93 -9.73
N ALA A 118 10.23 -2.29 -9.58
CA ALA A 118 10.99 -1.67 -10.67
C ALA A 118 11.53 -2.65 -11.73
N SER A 119 11.42 -3.97 -11.49
CA SER A 119 11.85 -5.00 -12.44
C SER A 119 10.97 -6.25 -12.38
N PRO A 120 10.89 -7.05 -13.47
CA PRO A 120 10.07 -8.27 -13.50
C PRO A 120 10.36 -9.28 -12.36
N PRO A 121 11.62 -9.51 -11.94
CA PRO A 121 11.90 -10.36 -10.79
C PRO A 121 11.29 -9.86 -9.48
N LEU A 122 11.21 -8.54 -9.28
CA LEU A 122 10.58 -7.96 -8.09
C LEU A 122 9.06 -8.18 -8.13
N LYS A 123 8.42 -7.99 -9.28
CA LYS A 123 6.99 -8.31 -9.47
C LYS A 123 6.71 -9.80 -9.19
N ALA A 124 7.58 -10.69 -9.69
CA ALA A 124 7.51 -12.12 -9.41
C ALA A 124 7.65 -12.44 -7.91
N ALA A 125 8.57 -11.79 -7.20
CA ALA A 125 8.70 -11.93 -5.75
C ALA A 125 7.41 -11.51 -5.03
N GLY A 126 6.75 -10.45 -5.50
CA GLY A 126 5.44 -10.03 -5.00
C GLY A 126 4.36 -11.11 -5.16
N TYR A 127 4.28 -11.76 -6.34
CA TYR A 127 3.37 -12.89 -6.55
C TYR A 127 3.67 -14.08 -5.64
N VAL A 128 4.95 -14.39 -5.39
CA VAL A 128 5.35 -15.44 -4.46
C VAL A 128 4.85 -15.12 -3.05
N LEU A 129 5.01 -13.88 -2.59
CA LEU A 129 4.56 -13.44 -1.27
C LEU A 129 3.03 -13.52 -1.11
N THR A 130 2.27 -13.26 -2.17
CA THR A 130 0.79 -13.30 -2.14
C THR A 130 0.19 -14.66 -2.48
N CYS A 131 1.02 -15.63 -2.90
CA CYS A 131 0.61 -16.97 -3.27
C CYS A 131 -0.14 -17.68 -2.12
N PRO A 132 -1.43 -18.06 -2.30
CA PRO A 132 -2.25 -18.59 -1.20
C PRO A 132 -1.67 -19.80 -0.46
N PRO A 133 -1.07 -20.80 -1.13
CA PRO A 133 -0.41 -21.93 -0.45
C PRO A 133 0.73 -21.53 0.48
N LEU A 134 1.46 -20.46 0.15
CA LEU A 134 2.61 -19.98 0.92
C LEU A 134 2.25 -18.86 1.91
N SER A 135 1.06 -18.28 1.78
CA SER A 135 0.60 -17.17 2.61
C SER A 135 0.68 -17.45 4.13
N PRO A 136 0.38 -18.65 4.66
CA PRO A 136 0.53 -18.92 6.09
C PRO A 136 1.99 -18.88 6.56
N LEU A 137 2.91 -19.38 5.74
CA LEU A 137 4.35 -19.36 6.01
C LEU A 137 4.86 -17.93 6.05
N PHE A 138 4.55 -17.12 5.05
CA PHE A 138 4.96 -15.71 5.03
C PHE A 138 4.31 -14.90 6.14
N ALA A 139 3.06 -15.18 6.49
CA ALA A 139 2.42 -14.55 7.65
C ALA A 139 3.14 -14.91 8.96
N ALA A 140 3.57 -16.17 9.12
CA ALA A 140 4.33 -16.61 10.30
C ALA A 140 5.71 -15.94 10.36
N ILE A 141 6.45 -15.91 9.25
CA ILE A 141 7.74 -15.22 9.14
C ILE A 141 7.58 -13.73 9.43
N TYR A 142 6.58 -13.08 8.84
CA TYR A 142 6.30 -11.67 9.07
C TYR A 142 6.03 -11.40 10.56
N ARG A 143 5.18 -12.21 11.21
CA ARG A 143 4.91 -12.08 12.65
C ARG A 143 6.15 -12.28 13.49
N LEU A 144 7.02 -13.22 13.12
CA LEU A 144 8.29 -13.44 13.82
C LEU A 144 9.17 -12.18 13.74
N VAL A 145 9.32 -11.59 12.54
CA VAL A 145 10.07 -10.34 12.35
C VAL A 145 9.42 -9.19 13.11
N ALA A 146 8.11 -9.00 12.98
CA ALA A 146 7.37 -7.92 13.65
C ALA A 146 7.45 -8.00 15.18
N ASN A 147 7.43 -9.21 15.75
CA ASN A 147 7.57 -9.42 17.19
C ASN A 147 9.02 -9.22 17.67
N ASN A 148 10.01 -9.53 16.82
CA ASN A 148 11.43 -9.36 17.13
C ASN A 148 12.03 -8.03 16.64
N ARG A 149 11.20 -7.10 16.13
CA ARG A 149 11.68 -5.86 15.50
C ARG A 149 12.58 -5.01 16.40
N HIS A 150 12.34 -5.03 17.71
CA HIS A 150 13.15 -4.36 18.71
C HIS A 150 14.57 -4.95 18.86
N ARG A 151 14.75 -6.25 18.56
CA ARG A 151 16.04 -6.97 18.61
C ARG A 151 16.79 -6.95 17.29
N LEU A 152 16.06 -6.87 16.18
CA LEU A 152 16.61 -6.89 14.83
C LEU A 152 17.16 -5.52 14.39
N GLY A 153 16.66 -4.42 14.96
CA GLY A 153 17.15 -3.06 14.65
C GLY A 153 18.68 -2.91 14.77
N PRO A 154 19.31 -3.29 15.90
CA PRO A 154 20.76 -3.21 16.05
C PRO A 154 21.55 -4.01 15.00
N LEU A 155 21.00 -5.11 14.47
CA LEU A 155 21.66 -5.94 13.46
C LEU A 155 21.74 -5.24 12.09
N VAL A 156 20.81 -4.34 11.79
CA VAL A 156 20.81 -3.54 10.56
C VAL A 156 21.35 -2.12 10.78
N GLY A 157 21.96 -1.85 11.93
CA GLY A 157 22.59 -0.57 12.26
C GLY A 157 21.62 0.56 12.59
N VAL A 158 20.34 0.25 12.87
CA VAL A 158 19.34 1.27 13.25
C VAL A 158 19.04 1.25 14.75
N LYS A 159 18.67 2.41 15.29
CA LYS A 159 18.29 2.53 16.71
C LYS A 159 17.05 1.68 16.98
N ALA A 160 17.05 1.02 18.15
CA ALA A 160 15.89 0.27 18.63
C ALA A 160 14.68 1.21 18.76
N CYS A 161 13.48 0.65 18.56
CA CYS A 161 12.22 1.40 18.59
C CYS A 161 12.14 2.32 19.81
N ARG A 162 11.61 3.53 19.62
CA ARG A 162 11.20 4.36 20.76
C ARG A 162 9.99 3.66 21.37
N ILE A 163 10.16 3.09 22.56
CA ILE A 163 9.02 2.61 23.34
C ILE A 163 8.27 3.87 23.78
N SER A 164 7.09 4.12 23.19
CA SER A 164 6.15 5.10 23.73
C SER A 164 5.31 4.47 24.82
#